data_AF-A0A923QHZ8-F1
#
_entry.id   AF-A0A923QHZ8-F1
#
_cell.length_a   1.000
_cell.length_b   1.000
_cell.length_c   1.000
_cell.angle_alpha   90.00
_cell.angle_beta   90.00
_cell.angle_gamma   90.00
#
_symmetry.space_group_name_H-M   'P 1'
#
loop_
_entity.id
_entity.type
_entity.pdbx_description
1 polymer ?
#
loop_
_entity_poly.entity_id
_entity_poly.type
_entity_poly.pdbx_seq_one_letter_code
_entity_poly.pdbx_strand_id
1 'polypeptide(L)'
;MKNPIANYLKHAALMLAACAGALLMTACGGDDEVPVAAAPPAPVVAVAPVVTGSASGSLIDASVGGVSYTTSSGVKGTTAADGSYNFNAGDTVTFTLGGLTLGTATATGIISPMDLSAGSAVRLENLLVLMQSLDSDGNPANGITIPAAAAAAVTSSMNLGGSTATFATDAGVQAAMTAGGITGAPKSVAAAGAHFMAQALPLLTGNIWVSQSVGATGQTRTSVLNIESTGRYVQVEAGPAEVVGNTTIGTTGVEVGTLTSAGFTPQGYNFTATIATDSNADWGMSGLLACGRFRNTGDQLVTSNCTTARGVFAKLPNTTTGIIGGWRTTYLDVDTGASSIDYYFLANGTYLLTSYPPSCAGACPSEAHYGIYTAVDGVITLQDSAATQGRNGTYTFSSNGLQMTLSPLGSHTYTYTRLAR
;
A
#
# COMPACT_ATOMS: atom_id res chain seq x y z
N MET A 1 24.80 17.71 50.08
CA MET A 1 25.06 18.36 48.78
C MET A 1 24.79 17.30 47.71
N LYS A 2 23.67 17.41 46.99
CA LYS A 2 23.16 16.36 46.10
C LYS A 2 23.34 16.76 44.63
N ASN A 3 23.74 15.76 43.86
CA ASN A 3 23.99 15.66 42.41
C ASN A 3 22.76 16.01 41.54
N PRO A 4 22.92 16.46 40.28
CA PRO A 4 21.84 16.31 39.30
C PRO A 4 22.26 15.69 37.95
N ILE A 5 21.59 14.59 37.62
CA ILE A 5 21.31 14.09 36.27
C ILE A 5 19.81 14.33 36.02
N ALA A 6 19.48 14.72 34.78
CA ALA A 6 18.17 14.69 34.11
C ALA A 6 17.06 15.66 34.57
N ASN A 7 16.46 16.35 33.58
CA ASN A 7 15.06 16.78 33.65
C ASN A 7 14.41 16.74 32.26
N TYR A 8 13.65 15.65 32.05
CA TYR A 8 12.59 15.50 31.06
C TYR A 8 11.27 16.05 31.65
N LEU A 9 10.38 16.52 30.77
CA LEU A 9 8.94 16.82 30.96
C LEU A 9 8.52 17.98 31.88
N LYS A 10 7.93 19.00 31.23
CA LYS A 10 7.14 20.10 31.80
C LYS A 10 6.25 20.63 30.66
N HIS A 11 4.91 20.70 30.68
CA HIS A 11 3.88 20.41 31.67
C HIS A 11 2.53 20.18 30.95
N ALA A 12 1.69 19.34 31.52
CA ALA A 12 0.24 19.36 31.35
C ALA A 12 -0.41 19.53 32.74
N ALA A 13 -1.65 20.04 32.75
CA ALA A 13 -2.58 20.23 33.87
C ALA A 13 -2.35 21.53 34.69
N LEU A 14 -3.35 22.27 35.19
CA LEU A 14 -4.76 22.02 35.48
C LEU A 14 -5.40 23.39 35.86
N MET A 15 -6.71 23.63 35.66
CA MET A 15 -7.65 24.07 36.73
C MET A 15 -9.08 24.33 36.23
N LEU A 16 -10.04 23.99 37.11
CA LEU A 16 -11.50 24.01 36.95
C LEU A 16 -12.12 24.78 38.14
N ALA A 17 -13.23 25.51 37.90
CA ALA A 17 -14.30 25.98 38.83
C ALA A 17 -13.95 27.13 39.83
N ALA A 18 -14.79 28.14 40.16
CA ALA A 18 -16.16 28.54 39.79
C ALA A 18 -16.53 29.97 40.30
N CYS A 19 -17.59 30.54 39.70
CA CYS A 19 -18.65 31.43 40.23
C CYS A 19 -18.56 32.99 40.27
N ALA A 20 -19.45 33.58 39.45
CA ALA A 20 -20.49 34.60 39.73
C ALA A 20 -20.20 36.12 39.56
N GLY A 21 -21.00 36.77 38.69
CA GLY A 21 -21.51 38.14 38.93
C GLY A 21 -21.57 39.14 37.75
N ALA A 22 -22.77 39.27 37.16
CA ALA A 22 -23.42 40.49 36.62
C ALA A 22 -23.04 41.10 35.24
N LEU A 23 -24.13 41.39 34.50
CA LEU A 23 -24.30 42.07 33.22
C LEU A 23 -23.66 43.47 33.12
N LEU A 24 -23.19 43.86 31.93
CA LEU A 24 -23.76 44.94 31.09
C LEU A 24 -22.98 45.11 29.77
N MET A 25 -23.73 45.40 28.70
CA MET A 25 -23.27 45.62 27.33
C MET A 25 -22.25 46.76 27.21
N THR A 26 -21.26 46.61 26.33
CA THR A 26 -20.87 47.62 25.33
C THR A 26 -19.94 47.00 24.30
N ALA A 27 -20.22 47.30 23.04
CA ALA A 27 -19.50 46.85 21.86
C ALA A 27 -18.15 47.57 21.69
N CYS A 28 -17.21 46.84 21.08
CA CYS A 28 -16.13 47.26 20.17
C CYS A 28 -14.82 46.54 20.55
N GLY A 29 -14.44 45.54 19.78
CA GLY A 29 -13.15 44.86 19.88
C GLY A 29 -12.96 43.98 18.66
N GLY A 30 -12.00 44.33 17.81
CA GLY A 30 -11.64 43.54 16.63
C GLY A 30 -10.90 42.28 17.06
N ASP A 31 -11.36 41.15 16.55
CA ASP A 31 -10.71 39.86 16.75
C ASP A 31 -10.12 39.43 15.40
N ASP A 32 -8.79 39.32 15.40
CA ASP A 32 -8.03 38.61 14.39
C ASP A 32 -8.51 37.15 14.37
N GLU A 33 -9.38 36.83 13.41
CA GLU A 33 -9.70 35.46 13.02
C GLU A 33 -8.38 34.77 12.62
N VAL A 34 -7.85 33.92 13.52
CA VAL A 34 -6.80 32.97 13.18
C VAL A 34 -7.35 32.13 12.03
N PRO A 35 -6.73 32.12 10.84
CA PRO A 35 -7.20 31.29 9.76
C PRO A 35 -7.03 29.84 10.21
N VAL A 36 -8.14 29.13 10.40
CA VAL A 36 -8.12 27.67 10.43
C VAL A 36 -7.53 27.26 9.09
N ALA A 37 -6.33 26.68 9.11
CA ALA A 37 -5.65 26.18 7.93
C ALA A 37 -6.64 25.36 7.12
N ALA A 38 -6.88 25.78 5.87
CA ALA A 38 -7.75 25.06 4.96
C ALA A 38 -7.26 23.61 4.88
N ALA A 39 -8.19 22.67 5.01
CA ALA A 39 -7.90 21.25 4.80
C ALA A 39 -7.21 21.12 3.43
N PRO A 40 -6.11 20.33 3.34
CA PRO A 40 -5.40 20.15 2.08
C PRO A 40 -6.37 19.67 0.99
N PRO A 41 -6.22 20.14 -0.26
CA PRO A 41 -7.07 19.70 -1.36
C PRO A 41 -7.02 18.17 -1.45
N ALA A 42 -8.18 17.56 -1.67
CA ALA A 42 -8.30 16.11 -1.81
C ALA A 42 -7.31 15.63 -2.88
N PRO A 43 -6.58 14.52 -2.63
CA PRO A 43 -5.67 13.97 -3.63
C PRO A 43 -6.44 13.73 -4.93
N VAL A 44 -5.97 14.30 -6.03
CA VAL A 44 -6.42 13.90 -7.36
C VAL A 44 -5.92 12.49 -7.52
N VAL A 45 -6.79 11.52 -7.24
CA VAL A 45 -6.53 10.10 -7.41
C VAL A 45 -6.00 9.95 -8.83
N ALA A 46 -4.77 9.44 -8.96
CA ALA A 46 -4.27 8.96 -10.24
C ALA A 46 -5.37 8.03 -10.77
N VAL A 47 -6.07 8.46 -11.83
CA VAL A 47 -7.11 7.66 -12.44
C VAL A 47 -6.37 6.46 -12.99
N ALA A 48 -6.46 5.33 -12.28
CA ALA A 48 -5.99 4.06 -12.80
C ALA A 48 -6.60 3.93 -14.21
N PRO A 49 -5.81 3.49 -15.21
CA PRO A 49 -6.34 3.35 -16.55
C PRO A 49 -7.64 2.57 -16.46
N VAL A 50 -8.73 3.14 -17.00
CA VAL A 50 -10.01 2.45 -17.06
C VAL A 50 -9.77 1.23 -17.92
N VAL A 51 -9.58 0.08 -17.27
CA VAL A 51 -9.61 -1.21 -17.95
C VAL A 51 -10.98 -1.24 -18.62
N THR A 52 -11.03 -1.51 -19.92
CA THR A 52 -12.29 -1.66 -20.63
C THR A 52 -12.39 -3.09 -21.11
N GLY A 53 -13.58 -3.68 -20.97
CA GLY A 53 -13.79 -5.09 -21.29
C GLY A 53 -13.40 -6.04 -20.17
N SER A 54 -13.07 -7.27 -20.55
CA SER A 54 -12.84 -8.39 -19.63
C SER A 54 -11.51 -8.28 -18.91
N ALA A 55 -11.54 -8.54 -17.61
CA ALA A 55 -10.41 -8.53 -16.70
C ALA A 55 -10.49 -9.75 -15.75
N SER A 56 -9.43 -9.97 -14.98
CA SER A 56 -9.35 -11.00 -13.95
C SER A 56 -8.83 -10.42 -12.65
N GLY A 57 -9.29 -10.94 -11.53
CA GLY A 57 -8.75 -10.64 -10.21
C GLY A 57 -8.66 -11.91 -9.38
N SER A 58 -8.23 -11.79 -8.12
CA SER A 58 -8.15 -12.94 -7.21
C SER A 58 -8.80 -12.66 -5.86
N LEU A 59 -9.44 -13.68 -5.28
CA LEU A 59 -9.88 -13.69 -3.88
C LEU A 59 -8.72 -14.13 -2.98
N ILE A 60 -8.31 -13.29 -2.02
CA ILE A 60 -7.07 -13.44 -1.24
C ILE A 60 -7.30 -13.35 0.29
N ASP A 61 -7.00 -14.45 0.96
CA ASP A 61 -6.55 -14.67 2.36
C ASP A 61 -5.45 -15.73 2.27
N ALA A 62 -4.42 -15.48 1.45
CA ALA A 62 -3.83 -16.44 0.49
C ALA A 62 -4.82 -16.80 -0.65
N SER A 63 -4.36 -17.34 -1.77
CA SER A 63 -5.23 -17.69 -2.90
C SER A 63 -6.40 -18.58 -2.46
N VAL A 64 -7.65 -18.10 -2.61
CA VAL A 64 -8.86 -18.82 -2.18
C VAL A 64 -9.60 -19.44 -3.37
N GLY A 65 -9.43 -20.74 -3.58
CA GLY A 65 -10.12 -21.52 -4.60
C GLY A 65 -11.40 -22.20 -4.11
N GLY A 66 -12.36 -22.41 -5.01
CA GLY A 66 -13.60 -23.14 -4.72
C GLY A 66 -14.80 -22.28 -4.31
N VAL A 67 -14.71 -20.95 -4.40
CA VAL A 67 -15.80 -20.02 -4.07
C VAL A 67 -16.56 -19.61 -5.32
N SER A 68 -17.89 -19.73 -5.32
CA SER A 68 -18.71 -19.31 -6.47
C SER A 68 -18.82 -17.78 -6.51
N TYR A 69 -18.78 -17.19 -7.70
CA TYR A 69 -18.95 -15.75 -7.88
C TYR A 69 -19.95 -15.43 -9.00
N THR A 70 -20.61 -14.28 -8.88
CA THR A 70 -21.46 -13.69 -9.93
C THR A 70 -21.22 -12.20 -9.98
N THR A 71 -20.96 -11.66 -11.16
CA THR A 71 -20.80 -10.22 -11.39
C THR A 71 -22.11 -9.56 -11.82
N SER A 72 -22.19 -8.24 -11.67
CA SER A 72 -23.33 -7.43 -12.14
C SER A 72 -23.59 -7.55 -13.64
N SER A 73 -22.55 -7.76 -14.46
CA SER A 73 -22.67 -8.00 -15.90
C SER A 73 -23.05 -9.44 -16.27
N GLY A 74 -23.14 -10.34 -15.27
CA GLY A 74 -23.58 -11.72 -15.47
C GLY A 74 -22.46 -12.74 -15.70
N VAL A 75 -21.18 -12.35 -15.59
CA VAL A 75 -20.07 -13.31 -15.53
C VAL A 75 -20.19 -14.12 -14.24
N LYS A 76 -20.14 -15.45 -14.37
CA LYS A 76 -20.24 -16.40 -13.25
C LYS A 76 -19.15 -17.44 -13.34
N GLY A 77 -18.75 -17.97 -12.19
CA GLY A 77 -17.81 -19.07 -12.12
C GLY A 77 -17.49 -19.46 -10.69
N THR A 78 -16.43 -20.25 -10.55
CA THR A 78 -15.84 -20.60 -9.26
C THR A 78 -14.39 -20.13 -9.27
N THR A 79 -13.91 -19.58 -8.15
CA THR A 79 -12.50 -19.17 -8.04
C THR A 79 -11.58 -20.37 -8.29
N ALA A 80 -10.56 -20.19 -9.11
CA ALA A 80 -9.58 -21.23 -9.38
C ALA A 80 -8.63 -21.43 -8.18
N ALA A 81 -7.71 -22.40 -8.25
CA ALA A 81 -6.79 -22.70 -7.15
C ALA A 81 -5.87 -21.51 -6.77
N ASP A 82 -5.56 -20.64 -7.72
CA ASP A 82 -4.82 -19.39 -7.50
C ASP A 82 -5.71 -18.23 -7.00
N GLY A 83 -6.99 -18.51 -6.73
CA GLY A 83 -8.00 -17.56 -6.30
C GLY A 83 -8.63 -16.76 -7.44
N SER A 84 -8.23 -17.00 -8.70
CA SER A 84 -8.63 -16.16 -9.82
C SER A 84 -10.14 -16.22 -10.14
N TYR A 85 -10.70 -15.08 -10.52
CA TYR A 85 -12.07 -14.90 -11.00
C TYR A 85 -12.11 -13.87 -12.13
N ASN A 86 -13.11 -13.97 -13.01
CA ASN A 86 -13.27 -13.09 -14.17
C ASN A 86 -14.35 -12.04 -13.92
N PHE A 87 -14.15 -10.84 -14.43
CA PHE A 87 -15.11 -9.74 -14.37
C PHE A 87 -14.95 -8.80 -15.55
N ASN A 88 -15.92 -7.93 -15.79
CA ASN A 88 -15.74 -6.78 -16.68
C ASN A 88 -15.52 -5.54 -15.84
N ALA A 89 -14.65 -4.63 -16.30
CA ALA A 89 -14.37 -3.42 -15.55
C ALA A 89 -15.64 -2.62 -15.22
N GLY A 90 -15.72 -2.13 -13.98
CA GLY A 90 -16.91 -1.47 -13.45
C GLY A 90 -17.94 -2.42 -12.83
N ASP A 91 -17.74 -3.74 -12.91
CA ASP A 91 -18.60 -4.70 -12.24
C ASP A 91 -18.55 -4.59 -10.71
N THR A 92 -19.66 -4.96 -10.07
CA THR A 92 -19.62 -5.52 -8.72
C THR A 92 -19.59 -7.04 -8.81
N VAL A 93 -18.97 -7.70 -7.84
CA VAL A 93 -18.88 -9.16 -7.73
C VAL A 93 -19.44 -9.61 -6.38
N THR A 94 -20.34 -10.58 -6.42
CA THR A 94 -20.87 -11.27 -5.25
C THR A 94 -20.24 -12.65 -5.13
N PHE A 95 -19.60 -12.92 -4.00
CA PHE A 95 -19.03 -14.23 -3.68
C PHE A 95 -20.00 -15.03 -2.80
N THR A 96 -20.14 -16.31 -3.11
CA THR A 96 -21.07 -17.26 -2.49
C THR A 96 -20.38 -18.60 -2.25
N LEU A 97 -20.71 -19.23 -1.13
CA LEU A 97 -20.25 -20.57 -0.79
C LEU A 97 -21.47 -21.44 -0.44
N GLY A 98 -21.82 -22.36 -1.33
CA GLY A 98 -23.08 -23.08 -1.24
C GLY A 98 -24.27 -22.12 -1.22
N GLY A 99 -25.07 -22.18 -0.15
CA GLY A 99 -26.20 -21.27 0.07
C GLY A 99 -25.84 -19.93 0.74
N LEU A 100 -24.59 -19.71 1.16
CA LEU A 100 -24.19 -18.54 1.94
C LEU A 100 -23.56 -17.45 1.06
N THR A 101 -24.04 -16.21 1.17
CA THR A 101 -23.39 -15.04 0.58
C THR A 101 -22.24 -14.56 1.48
N LEU A 102 -21.01 -14.68 0.98
CA LEU A 102 -19.80 -14.23 1.68
C LEU A 102 -19.67 -12.71 1.64
N GLY A 103 -20.11 -12.06 0.56
CA GLY A 103 -20.18 -10.61 0.45
C GLY A 103 -20.24 -10.14 -1.01
N THR A 104 -20.41 -8.84 -1.17
CA THR A 104 -20.39 -8.15 -2.47
C THR A 104 -19.42 -6.99 -2.40
N ALA A 105 -18.61 -6.80 -3.43
CA ALA A 105 -17.66 -5.69 -3.54
C ALA A 105 -17.56 -5.21 -4.99
N THR A 106 -16.96 -4.04 -5.23
CA THR A 106 -16.51 -3.64 -6.56
C THR A 106 -15.46 -4.64 -7.03
N ALA A 107 -15.60 -5.17 -8.24
CA ALA A 107 -14.65 -6.13 -8.79
C ALA A 107 -13.32 -5.44 -9.14
N THR A 108 -12.23 -5.95 -8.57
CA THR A 108 -10.87 -5.43 -8.69
C THR A 108 -9.86 -6.57 -8.82
N GLY A 109 -8.61 -6.27 -9.19
CA GLY A 109 -7.55 -7.28 -9.33
C GLY A 109 -7.30 -8.11 -8.06
N ILE A 110 -7.59 -7.55 -6.89
CA ILE A 110 -7.55 -8.25 -5.60
C ILE A 110 -8.83 -7.94 -4.81
N ILE A 111 -9.49 -8.98 -4.31
CA ILE A 111 -10.57 -8.94 -3.33
C ILE A 111 -10.11 -9.77 -2.13
N SER A 112 -10.33 -9.29 -0.92
CA SER A 112 -10.02 -9.99 0.32
C SER A 112 -11.27 -10.13 1.20
N PRO A 113 -11.23 -10.92 2.28
CA PRO A 113 -12.28 -10.93 3.29
C PRO A 113 -12.61 -9.53 3.86
N MET A 114 -11.67 -8.57 3.84
CA MET A 114 -11.96 -7.19 4.22
C MET A 114 -13.00 -6.55 3.31
N ASP A 115 -12.96 -6.81 2.00
CA ASP A 115 -13.92 -6.32 1.01
C ASP A 115 -15.31 -6.92 1.22
N LEU A 116 -15.37 -8.18 1.64
CA LEU A 116 -16.62 -8.93 1.83
C LEU A 116 -17.28 -8.72 3.20
N SER A 117 -16.51 -8.18 4.15
CA SER A 117 -16.95 -7.93 5.54
C SER A 117 -17.95 -6.77 5.69
N ALA A 118 -18.13 -5.94 4.66
CA ALA A 118 -18.94 -4.72 4.70
C ALA A 118 -18.62 -3.81 5.91
N GLY A 119 -17.34 -3.74 6.31
CA GLY A 119 -16.87 -2.92 7.43
C GLY A 119 -17.04 -3.53 8.83
N SER A 120 -17.59 -4.74 8.94
CA SER A 120 -17.78 -5.42 10.23
C SER A 120 -16.57 -6.28 10.61
N ALA A 121 -15.95 -5.98 11.76
CA ALA A 121 -14.83 -6.78 12.30
C ALA A 121 -15.25 -8.22 12.63
N VAL A 122 -16.44 -8.39 13.21
CA VAL A 122 -17.03 -9.72 13.49
C VAL A 122 -17.20 -10.53 12.22
N ARG A 123 -17.73 -9.89 11.16
CA ARG A 123 -17.93 -10.56 9.87
C ARG A 123 -16.61 -10.92 9.22
N LEU A 124 -15.61 -10.04 9.30
CA LEU A 124 -14.26 -10.30 8.82
C LEU A 124 -13.67 -11.53 9.52
N GLU A 125 -13.64 -11.57 10.85
CA GLU A 125 -13.11 -12.70 11.62
C GLU A 125 -13.82 -14.02 11.25
N ASN A 126 -15.14 -14.00 11.14
CA ASN A 126 -15.91 -15.20 10.78
C ASN A 126 -15.67 -15.64 9.32
N LEU A 127 -15.46 -14.71 8.39
CA LEU A 127 -15.06 -15.05 7.02
C LEU A 127 -13.69 -15.75 6.99
N LEU A 128 -12.70 -15.23 7.73
CA LEU A 128 -11.38 -15.83 7.84
C LEU A 128 -11.46 -17.24 8.44
N VAL A 129 -12.18 -17.39 9.56
CA VAL A 129 -12.40 -18.69 10.21
C VAL A 129 -13.09 -19.67 9.25
N LEU A 130 -14.14 -19.24 8.54
CA LEU A 130 -14.85 -20.12 7.61
C LEU A 130 -13.95 -20.61 6.49
N MET A 131 -13.31 -19.68 5.76
CA MET A 131 -12.51 -20.02 4.58
C MET A 131 -11.35 -20.94 4.95
N GLN A 132 -10.58 -20.60 6.00
CA GLN A 132 -9.41 -21.38 6.39
C GLN A 132 -9.75 -22.68 7.11
N SER A 133 -10.95 -22.82 7.71
CA SER A 133 -11.40 -24.10 8.29
C SER A 133 -11.87 -25.08 7.22
N LEU A 134 -12.32 -24.56 6.07
CA LEU A 134 -12.78 -25.36 4.94
C LEU A 134 -11.66 -25.62 3.92
N ASP A 135 -10.42 -25.32 4.29
CA ASP A 135 -9.25 -25.65 3.49
C ASP A 135 -8.97 -27.16 3.48
N SER A 136 -8.80 -27.73 2.29
CA SER A 136 -8.80 -29.17 2.05
C SER A 136 -7.71 -29.95 2.77
N ASP A 137 -6.53 -29.34 2.97
CA ASP A 137 -5.39 -29.93 3.68
C ASP A 137 -5.15 -29.29 5.05
N GLY A 138 -5.98 -28.29 5.41
CA GLY A 138 -5.88 -27.55 6.65
C GLY A 138 -4.62 -26.68 6.76
N ASN A 139 -3.92 -26.36 5.67
CA ASN A 139 -2.71 -25.54 5.67
C ASN A 139 -2.87 -24.29 4.79
N PRO A 140 -3.47 -23.20 5.30
CA PRO A 140 -3.78 -22.03 4.47
C PRO A 140 -2.54 -21.31 3.89
N ALA A 141 -1.34 -21.60 4.43
CA ALA A 141 -0.09 -21.00 3.97
C ALA A 141 0.34 -21.43 2.56
N ASN A 142 -0.20 -22.54 2.02
CA ASN A 142 0.04 -22.98 0.64
C ASN A 142 -1.11 -22.65 -0.32
N GLY A 143 -2.06 -21.81 0.12
CA GLY A 143 -3.33 -21.54 -0.55
C GLY A 143 -4.50 -22.11 0.25
N ILE A 144 -5.71 -21.64 -0.04
CA ILE A 144 -6.95 -22.13 0.56
C ILE A 144 -7.76 -22.79 -0.54
N THR A 145 -7.91 -24.11 -0.48
CA THR A 145 -8.72 -24.85 -1.46
C THR A 145 -9.96 -25.41 -0.79
N ILE A 146 -11.14 -24.87 -1.11
CA ILE A 146 -12.40 -25.34 -0.54
C ILE A 146 -12.98 -26.47 -1.41
N PRO A 147 -13.10 -27.72 -0.89
CA PRO A 147 -13.69 -28.82 -1.65
C PRO A 147 -15.14 -28.55 -2.02
N ALA A 148 -15.57 -28.99 -3.21
CA ALA A 148 -16.95 -28.80 -3.68
C ALA A 148 -18.00 -29.37 -2.71
N ALA A 149 -17.70 -30.50 -2.06
CA ALA A 149 -18.59 -31.09 -1.05
C ALA A 149 -18.68 -30.25 0.23
N ALA A 150 -17.58 -29.64 0.68
CA ALA A 150 -17.60 -28.68 1.78
C ALA A 150 -18.43 -27.46 1.42
N ALA A 151 -18.18 -26.88 0.24
CA ALA A 151 -18.92 -25.72 -0.26
C ALA A 151 -20.44 -25.99 -0.33
N ALA A 152 -20.85 -27.14 -0.87
CA ALA A 152 -22.26 -27.52 -1.00
C ALA A 152 -22.98 -27.70 0.36
N ALA A 153 -22.24 -28.08 1.41
CA ALA A 153 -22.78 -28.24 2.75
C ALA A 153 -22.91 -26.90 3.52
N VAL A 154 -22.32 -25.82 3.04
CA VAL A 154 -22.52 -24.48 3.59
C VAL A 154 -23.91 -23.96 3.19
N THR A 155 -24.71 -23.57 4.18
CA THR A 155 -26.10 -23.11 3.98
C THR A 155 -26.28 -21.65 4.38
N SER A 156 -27.39 -21.05 3.96
CA SER A 156 -27.72 -19.65 4.26
C SER A 156 -28.03 -19.38 5.74
N SER A 157 -28.17 -20.41 6.59
CA SER A 157 -28.44 -20.23 8.02
C SER A 157 -27.20 -19.85 8.84
N MET A 158 -26.00 -20.02 8.27
CA MET A 158 -24.75 -19.67 8.94
C MET A 158 -24.64 -18.15 9.13
N ASN A 159 -24.50 -17.73 10.40
CA ASN A 159 -24.50 -16.31 10.75
C ASN A 159 -23.08 -15.74 10.83
N LEU A 160 -22.60 -15.17 9.73
CA LEU A 160 -21.30 -14.47 9.69
C LEU A 160 -21.26 -13.23 10.61
N GLY A 161 -22.41 -12.69 11.04
CA GLY A 161 -22.48 -11.60 12.03
C GLY A 161 -22.58 -12.09 13.48
N GLY A 162 -22.57 -13.40 13.72
CA GLY A 162 -22.66 -14.00 15.04
C GLY A 162 -21.36 -13.93 15.84
N SER A 163 -21.42 -14.35 17.10
CA SER A 163 -20.27 -14.36 18.01
C SER A 163 -19.07 -15.11 17.42
N THR A 164 -17.93 -14.41 17.29
CA THR A 164 -16.70 -14.99 16.72
C THR A 164 -16.12 -16.09 17.61
N ALA A 165 -16.34 -16.00 18.93
CA ALA A 165 -15.89 -16.99 19.91
C ALA A 165 -16.50 -18.39 19.70
N THR A 166 -17.71 -18.46 19.14
CA THR A 166 -18.44 -19.73 18.95
C THR A 166 -18.56 -20.15 17.49
N PHE A 167 -18.16 -19.29 16.55
CA PHE A 167 -18.38 -19.50 15.12
C PHE A 167 -17.67 -20.76 14.59
N ALA A 168 -16.43 -21.00 15.02
CA ALA A 168 -15.68 -22.21 14.66
C ALA A 168 -16.40 -23.52 15.09
N THR A 169 -17.18 -23.48 16.17
CA THR A 169 -17.94 -24.61 16.69
C THR A 169 -19.38 -24.68 16.17
N ASP A 170 -19.77 -23.77 15.27
CA ASP A 170 -21.08 -23.79 14.63
C ASP A 170 -21.31 -25.11 13.89
N ALA A 171 -22.49 -25.70 14.05
CA ALA A 171 -22.81 -27.00 13.46
C ALA A 171 -22.69 -26.99 11.92
N GLY A 172 -22.95 -25.86 11.27
CA GLY A 172 -22.77 -25.68 9.84
C GLY A 172 -21.30 -25.75 9.42
N VAL A 173 -20.38 -25.17 10.20
CA VAL A 173 -18.93 -25.26 9.94
C VAL A 173 -18.47 -26.72 10.06
N GLN A 174 -18.89 -27.41 11.13
CA GLN A 174 -18.54 -28.81 11.37
C GLN A 174 -19.08 -29.75 10.28
N ALA A 175 -20.34 -29.53 9.86
CA ALA A 175 -20.96 -30.29 8.79
C ALA A 175 -20.24 -30.07 7.45
N ALA A 176 -19.86 -28.83 7.13
CA ALA A 176 -19.12 -28.52 5.91
C ALA A 176 -17.72 -29.15 5.90
N MET A 177 -16.99 -29.10 7.02
CA MET A 177 -15.69 -29.79 7.15
C MET A 177 -15.84 -31.30 6.94
N THR A 178 -16.83 -31.91 7.57
CA THR A 178 -17.12 -33.35 7.45
C THR A 178 -17.46 -33.73 6.01
N ALA A 179 -18.33 -32.95 5.34
CA ALA A 179 -18.70 -33.17 3.95
C ALA A 179 -17.51 -33.03 2.99
N GLY A 180 -16.57 -32.12 3.29
CA GLY A 180 -15.33 -31.95 2.56
C GLY A 180 -14.27 -33.02 2.80
N GLY A 181 -14.46 -33.92 3.77
CA GLY A 181 -13.42 -34.87 4.20
C GLY A 181 -12.24 -34.19 4.91
N ILE A 182 -12.43 -32.99 5.44
CA ILE A 182 -11.39 -32.19 6.08
C ILE A 182 -11.16 -32.72 7.48
N THR A 183 -9.91 -33.13 7.76
CA THR A 183 -9.53 -33.69 9.05
C THR A 183 -8.95 -32.61 9.97
N GLY A 184 -9.17 -32.75 11.28
CA GLY A 184 -8.63 -31.83 12.29
C GLY A 184 -9.69 -30.89 12.87
N ALA A 185 -9.26 -29.97 13.71
CA ALA A 185 -10.13 -28.97 14.29
C ALA A 185 -10.29 -27.76 13.35
N PRO A 186 -11.46 -27.09 13.34
CA PRO A 186 -11.61 -25.81 12.66
C PRO A 186 -10.58 -24.80 13.16
N LYS A 187 -10.25 -23.82 12.32
CA LYS A 187 -9.35 -22.73 12.70
C LYS A 187 -9.97 -21.88 13.79
N SER A 188 -9.18 -21.53 14.79
CA SER A 188 -9.56 -20.53 15.78
C SER A 188 -9.48 -19.13 15.18
N VAL A 189 -10.19 -18.16 15.76
CA VAL A 189 -10.09 -16.74 15.36
C VAL A 189 -8.63 -16.25 15.40
N ALA A 190 -7.87 -16.65 16.42
CA ALA A 190 -6.47 -16.27 16.55
C ALA A 190 -5.59 -16.87 15.44
N ALA A 191 -5.76 -18.16 15.11
CA ALA A 191 -5.01 -18.79 14.03
C ALA A 191 -5.37 -18.19 12.66
N ALA A 192 -6.67 -17.97 12.42
CA ALA A 192 -7.15 -17.38 11.18
C ALA A 192 -6.66 -15.93 10.99
N GLY A 193 -6.72 -15.13 12.06
CA GLY A 193 -6.18 -13.77 12.07
C GLY A 193 -4.67 -13.71 11.90
N ALA A 194 -3.92 -14.64 12.52
CA ALA A 194 -2.47 -14.72 12.36
C ALA A 194 -2.06 -15.06 10.92
N HIS A 195 -2.77 -16.02 10.30
CA HIS A 195 -2.58 -16.35 8.89
C HIS A 195 -2.86 -15.14 7.99
N PHE A 196 -4.00 -14.48 8.18
CA PHE A 196 -4.39 -13.34 7.38
C PHE A 196 -3.43 -12.15 7.52
N MET A 197 -2.86 -11.97 8.72
CA MET A 197 -1.80 -11.01 8.98
C MET A 197 -0.50 -11.32 8.25
N ALA A 198 -0.16 -12.60 8.06
CA ALA A 198 1.03 -12.99 7.30
C ALA A 198 0.94 -12.59 5.81
N GLN A 199 -0.28 -12.35 5.29
CA GLN A 199 -0.52 -11.88 3.93
C GLN A 199 -0.27 -10.38 3.75
N ALA A 200 -0.24 -9.61 4.84
CA ALA A 200 -0.18 -8.15 4.82
C ALA A 200 0.99 -7.61 3.99
N LEU A 201 2.20 -8.08 4.29
CA LEU A 201 3.41 -7.62 3.61
C LEU A 201 3.52 -8.19 2.17
N PRO A 202 3.35 -9.50 1.92
CA PRO A 202 3.32 -10.03 0.56
C PRO A 202 2.39 -9.26 -0.39
N LEU A 203 1.20 -8.86 0.09
CA LEU A 203 0.24 -8.08 -0.67
C LEU A 203 0.73 -6.67 -1.03
N LEU A 204 1.68 -6.09 -0.30
CA LEU A 204 2.24 -4.78 -0.63
C LEU A 204 3.48 -4.86 -1.53
N THR A 205 4.07 -6.05 -1.63
CA THR A 205 5.32 -6.32 -2.36
C THR A 205 5.05 -6.75 -3.80
N GLY A 206 6.10 -6.83 -4.61
CA GLY A 206 6.00 -7.26 -6.02
C GLY A 206 5.44 -6.18 -6.96
N ASN A 207 4.95 -5.06 -6.41
CA ASN A 207 4.54 -3.88 -7.17
C ASN A 207 5.36 -2.66 -6.75
N ILE A 208 5.50 -1.73 -7.68
CA ILE A 208 5.96 -0.36 -7.40
C ILE A 208 4.72 0.51 -7.46
N TRP A 209 4.53 1.35 -6.45
CA TRP A 209 3.36 2.19 -6.29
C TRP A 209 3.72 3.63 -6.64
N VAL A 210 2.91 4.29 -7.46
CA VAL A 210 3.13 5.67 -7.88
C VAL A 210 1.89 6.52 -7.64
N SER A 211 2.08 7.69 -7.06
CA SER A 211 1.06 8.72 -6.90
C SER A 211 1.55 9.98 -7.57
N GLN A 212 0.66 10.69 -8.26
CA GLN A 212 0.96 12.01 -8.81
C GLN A 212 -0.10 12.99 -8.32
N SER A 213 0.35 14.11 -7.77
CA SER A 213 -0.51 15.23 -7.39
C SER A 213 -0.14 16.46 -8.20
N VAL A 214 -1.13 17.31 -8.47
CA VAL A 214 -0.92 18.60 -9.14
C VAL A 214 -1.26 19.69 -8.15
N GLY A 215 -0.27 20.50 -7.78
CA GLY A 215 -0.44 21.64 -6.89
C GLY A 215 -1.29 22.73 -7.54
N ALA A 216 -1.75 23.70 -6.74
CA ALA A 216 -2.62 24.80 -7.19
C ALA A 216 -2.03 25.64 -8.35
N THR A 217 -0.71 25.64 -8.49
CA THR A 217 0.03 26.35 -9.54
C THR A 217 0.27 25.50 -10.79
N GLY A 218 -0.33 24.30 -10.90
CA GLY A 218 -0.16 23.38 -12.02
C GLY A 218 1.11 22.53 -11.96
N GLN A 219 1.88 22.63 -10.88
CA GLN A 219 3.10 21.85 -10.68
C GLN A 219 2.78 20.40 -10.29
N THR A 220 3.37 19.43 -10.98
CA THR A 220 3.23 18.02 -10.64
C THR A 220 4.26 17.59 -9.62
N ARG A 221 3.82 16.94 -8.54
CA ARG A 221 4.65 16.12 -7.67
C ARG A 221 4.38 14.65 -7.94
N THR A 222 5.41 13.84 -7.91
CA THR A 222 5.33 12.40 -8.07
C THR A 222 5.93 11.74 -6.83
N SER A 223 5.18 10.83 -6.20
CA SER A 223 5.71 9.96 -5.17
C SER A 223 5.74 8.53 -5.67
N VAL A 224 6.87 7.85 -5.47
CA VAL A 224 7.03 6.43 -5.76
C VAL A 224 7.32 5.69 -4.47
N LEU A 225 6.62 4.59 -4.23
CA LEU A 225 6.80 3.72 -3.08
C LEU A 225 7.09 2.31 -3.57
N ASN A 226 8.25 1.78 -3.20
CA ASN A 226 8.63 0.40 -3.44
C ASN A 226 8.81 -0.31 -2.09
N ILE A 227 8.13 -1.45 -1.90
CA ILE A 227 8.21 -2.25 -0.67
C ILE A 227 8.72 -3.64 -1.03
N GLU A 228 9.81 -4.04 -0.38
CA GLU A 228 10.47 -5.34 -0.54
C GLU A 228 9.88 -6.40 0.41
N SER A 229 10.07 -7.67 0.08
CA SER A 229 9.54 -8.80 0.87
C SER A 229 10.05 -8.87 2.31
N THR A 230 11.13 -8.17 2.63
CA THR A 230 11.68 -8.03 3.98
C THR A 230 10.99 -6.95 4.81
N GLY A 231 10.08 -6.17 4.23
CA GLY A 231 9.44 -5.01 4.85
C GLY A 231 10.20 -3.72 4.59
N ARG A 232 11.43 -3.81 4.07
CA ARG A 232 12.20 -2.64 3.65
C ARG A 232 11.43 -1.87 2.57
N TYR A 233 11.30 -0.56 2.72
CA TYR A 233 10.70 0.30 1.72
C TYR A 233 11.65 1.42 1.31
N VAL A 234 11.45 1.90 0.08
CA VAL A 234 12.01 3.14 -0.44
C VAL A 234 10.84 3.96 -0.95
N GLN A 235 10.65 5.14 -0.37
CA GLN A 235 9.70 6.13 -0.85
C GLN A 235 10.47 7.32 -1.39
N VAL A 236 10.15 7.70 -2.61
CA VAL A 236 10.66 8.90 -3.28
C VAL A 236 9.53 9.89 -3.35
N GLU A 237 9.81 11.15 -3.04
CA GLU A 237 8.97 12.27 -3.42
C GLU A 237 9.80 13.18 -4.31
N ALA A 238 9.27 13.51 -5.49
CA ALA A 238 9.97 14.37 -6.40
C ALA A 238 9.03 15.37 -7.07
N GLY A 239 9.49 16.61 -7.13
CA GLY A 239 8.75 17.74 -7.65
C GLY A 239 9.29 19.07 -7.13
N PRO A 240 8.76 20.18 -7.63
CA PRO A 240 9.12 21.50 -7.14
C PRO A 240 8.74 21.67 -5.66
N ALA A 241 9.48 22.53 -4.95
CA ALA A 241 9.22 22.80 -3.54
C ALA A 241 7.78 23.30 -3.32
N GLU A 242 7.10 22.76 -2.31
CA GLU A 242 5.82 23.25 -1.85
C GLU A 242 6.03 24.38 -0.88
N VAL A 243 5.46 25.54 -1.18
CA VAL A 243 5.55 26.70 -0.31
C VAL A 243 4.14 27.17 0.02
N VAL A 244 3.83 27.22 1.32
CA VAL A 244 2.59 27.82 1.84
C VAL A 244 2.97 29.06 2.63
N GLY A 245 2.56 30.23 2.13
CA GLY A 245 3.05 31.51 2.65
C GLY A 245 4.55 31.64 2.42
N ASN A 246 5.33 31.71 3.51
CA ASN A 246 6.80 31.77 3.49
C ASN A 246 7.47 30.47 3.96
N THR A 247 6.68 29.41 4.18
CA THR A 247 7.18 28.14 4.70
C THR A 247 7.21 27.10 3.59
N THR A 248 8.39 26.53 3.34
CA THR A 248 8.51 25.32 2.53
C THR A 248 7.99 24.13 3.34
N ILE A 249 6.98 23.44 2.83
CA ILE A 249 6.32 22.31 3.50
C ILE A 249 6.49 20.97 2.76
N GLY A 250 7.26 20.98 1.68
CA GLY A 250 7.57 19.79 0.90
C GLY A 250 8.68 20.06 -0.09
N THR A 251 9.67 19.19 -0.15
CA THR A 251 10.77 19.25 -1.11
C THR A 251 11.04 17.88 -1.70
N THR A 252 11.78 17.82 -2.82
CA THR A 252 12.22 16.54 -3.36
C THR A 252 13.10 15.82 -2.34
N GLY A 253 12.84 14.54 -2.10
CA GLY A 253 13.58 13.74 -1.13
C GLY A 253 13.28 12.25 -1.21
N VAL A 254 14.00 11.48 -0.39
CA VAL A 254 13.86 10.03 -0.28
C VAL A 254 13.77 9.64 1.18
N GLU A 255 12.84 8.74 1.46
CA GLU A 255 12.66 8.08 2.75
C GLU A 255 12.90 6.59 2.58
N VAL A 256 13.74 6.01 3.44
CA VAL A 256 14.07 4.59 3.46
C VAL A 256 13.85 4.09 4.88
N GLY A 257 13.23 2.93 5.00
CA GLY A 257 12.98 2.32 6.30
C GLY A 257 12.47 0.91 6.20
N THR A 258 11.88 0.43 7.30
CA THR A 258 11.24 -0.89 7.38
C THR A 258 9.81 -0.75 7.87
N LEU A 259 8.87 -1.35 7.16
CA LEU A 259 7.50 -1.57 7.58
C LEU A 259 7.37 -2.90 8.30
N THR A 260 6.73 -2.89 9.46
CA THR A 260 6.34 -4.09 10.20
C THR A 260 4.83 -4.13 10.31
N SER A 261 4.22 -5.25 9.91
CA SER A 261 2.77 -5.44 10.02
C SER A 261 2.35 -5.45 11.49
N ALA A 262 1.40 -4.59 11.86
CA ALA A 262 1.01 -4.34 13.26
C ALA A 262 -0.41 -4.83 13.60
N GLY A 263 -1.27 -5.02 12.60
CA GLY A 263 -2.63 -5.52 12.78
C GLY A 263 -3.47 -5.28 11.53
N PHE A 264 -4.78 -5.53 11.64
CA PHE A 264 -5.72 -5.28 10.56
C PHE A 264 -7.10 -4.91 11.10
N THR A 265 -7.86 -4.21 10.27
CA THR A 265 -9.28 -3.93 10.47
C THR A 265 -10.00 -4.12 9.13
N PRO A 266 -11.34 -4.09 9.07
CA PRO A 266 -12.06 -4.10 7.78
C PRO A 266 -11.62 -3.01 6.78
N GLN A 267 -10.98 -1.95 7.26
CA GLN A 267 -10.47 -0.85 6.43
C GLN A 267 -9.10 -1.15 5.78
N GLY A 268 -8.32 -2.11 6.29
CA GLY A 268 -7.00 -2.45 5.75
C GLY A 268 -6.03 -3.00 6.79
N TYR A 269 -4.80 -3.27 6.35
CA TYR A 269 -3.68 -3.63 7.21
C TYR A 269 -3.02 -2.39 7.82
N ASN A 270 -2.59 -2.50 9.07
CA ASN A 270 -1.82 -1.49 9.78
C ASN A 270 -0.34 -1.85 9.78
N PHE A 271 0.51 -0.85 9.67
CA PHE A 271 1.97 -1.02 9.71
C PHE A 271 2.60 0.00 10.66
N THR A 272 3.70 -0.38 11.27
CA THR A 272 4.63 0.55 11.91
C THR A 272 5.84 0.74 11.01
N ALA A 273 6.28 1.99 10.85
CA ALA A 273 7.49 2.33 10.11
C ALA A 273 8.64 2.59 11.08
N THR A 274 9.80 2.01 10.79
CA THR A 274 11.09 2.40 11.39
C THR A 274 11.89 3.11 10.32
N ILE A 275 12.16 4.39 10.52
CA ILE A 275 12.84 5.25 9.55
C ILE A 275 14.34 5.06 9.68
N ALA A 276 14.99 4.67 8.59
CA ALA A 276 16.45 4.59 8.51
C ALA A 276 17.04 5.89 7.95
N THR A 277 16.39 6.48 6.94
CA THR A 277 16.80 7.73 6.31
C THR A 277 15.56 8.49 5.87
N ASP A 278 15.56 9.79 6.08
CA ASP A 278 14.57 10.73 5.57
C ASP A 278 15.31 12.01 5.18
N SER A 279 15.49 12.22 3.88
CA SER A 279 16.43 13.23 3.37
C SER A 279 15.91 14.66 3.46
N ASN A 280 14.59 14.82 3.49
CA ASN A 280 13.91 16.11 3.54
C ASN A 280 13.10 16.29 4.83
N ALA A 281 12.91 15.24 5.64
CA ALA A 281 12.04 15.25 6.82
C ALA A 281 10.60 15.68 6.51
N ASP A 282 10.22 15.55 5.23
CA ASP A 282 8.91 15.90 4.71
C ASP A 282 8.13 14.58 4.45
N TRP A 283 7.12 14.59 3.57
CA TRP A 283 6.16 13.51 3.47
C TRP A 283 6.77 12.11 3.26
N GLY A 284 6.20 11.12 3.95
CA GLY A 284 6.56 9.73 3.76
C GLY A 284 5.88 8.83 4.78
N MET A 285 6.52 7.72 5.14
CA MET A 285 6.06 6.82 6.20
C MET A 285 6.48 7.32 7.59
N SER A 286 7.36 8.32 7.68
CA SER A 286 7.62 9.10 8.90
C SER A 286 6.34 9.73 9.46
N GLY A 287 5.40 10.10 8.58
CA GLY A 287 4.07 10.61 8.93
C GLY A 287 2.97 9.54 9.05
N LEU A 288 3.32 8.25 9.11
CA LEU A 288 2.32 7.17 9.21
C LEU A 288 1.70 7.15 10.61
N LEU A 289 0.41 7.48 10.69
CA LEU A 289 -0.35 7.39 11.94
C LEU A 289 -0.55 5.94 12.35
N ALA A 290 -0.60 5.67 13.67
CA ALA A 290 -0.88 4.32 14.19
C ALA A 290 -2.22 3.73 13.74
N CYS A 291 -3.17 4.56 13.32
CA CYS A 291 -4.45 4.14 12.75
C CYS A 291 -4.50 4.19 11.21
N GLY A 292 -3.36 4.47 10.55
CA GLY A 292 -3.23 4.42 9.10
C GLY A 292 -3.40 2.99 8.58
N ARG A 293 -3.99 2.85 7.39
CA ARG A 293 -4.28 1.54 6.80
C ARG A 293 -3.79 1.47 5.36
N PHE A 294 -3.37 0.28 4.95
CA PHE A 294 -2.99 -0.05 3.58
C PHE A 294 -3.97 -1.11 3.05
N ARG A 295 -4.50 -0.87 1.85
CA ARG A 295 -5.36 -1.81 1.13
C ARG A 295 -4.92 -1.88 -0.32
N ASN A 296 -4.46 -3.06 -0.73
CA ASN A 296 -4.14 -3.33 -2.13
C ASN A 296 -5.38 -3.91 -2.85
N THR A 297 -5.81 -3.27 -3.93
CA THR A 297 -6.92 -3.71 -4.78
C THR A 297 -6.44 -4.35 -6.09
N GLY A 298 -5.14 -4.58 -6.24
CA GLY A 298 -4.47 -5.09 -7.43
C GLY A 298 -3.79 -3.96 -8.22
N ASP A 299 -4.59 -3.00 -8.68
CA ASP A 299 -4.12 -1.87 -9.49
C ASP A 299 -3.86 -0.60 -8.66
N GLN A 300 -4.35 -0.57 -7.42
CA GLN A 300 -4.16 0.54 -6.51
C GLN A 300 -3.75 0.09 -5.12
N LEU A 301 -2.90 0.89 -4.50
CA LEU A 301 -2.64 0.87 -3.08
C LEU A 301 -3.32 2.07 -2.44
N VAL A 302 -4.38 1.80 -1.67
CA VAL A 302 -5.11 2.80 -0.91
C VAL A 302 -4.47 2.90 0.48
N THR A 303 -4.03 4.10 0.84
CA THR A 303 -3.54 4.43 2.17
C THR A 303 -4.55 5.32 2.89
N SER A 304 -4.70 5.21 4.22
CA SER A 304 -5.63 6.02 5.02
C SER A 304 -4.96 6.72 6.21
N ASN A 305 -5.55 7.82 6.68
CA ASN A 305 -5.19 8.52 7.92
C ASN A 305 -6.32 8.36 8.96
N CYS A 306 -6.75 7.11 9.16
CA CYS A 306 -7.70 6.67 10.20
C CYS A 306 -9.19 6.91 9.88
N THR A 307 -9.56 8.06 9.32
CA THR A 307 -10.95 8.37 8.96
C THR A 307 -11.15 8.72 7.50
N THR A 308 -10.09 9.14 6.80
CA THR A 308 -10.12 9.45 5.36
C THR A 308 -9.02 8.70 4.61
N ALA A 309 -9.19 8.52 3.30
CA ALA A 309 -8.09 8.06 2.46
C ALA A 309 -6.98 9.14 2.48
N ARG A 310 -5.75 8.72 2.82
CA ARG A 310 -4.54 9.56 2.87
C ARG A 310 -3.96 9.74 1.46
N GLY A 311 -4.04 8.70 0.64
CA GLY A 311 -3.53 8.71 -0.72
C GLY A 311 -3.84 7.42 -1.46
N VAL A 312 -4.06 7.55 -2.77
CA VAL A 312 -4.22 6.42 -3.68
C VAL A 312 -3.00 6.39 -4.58
N PHE A 313 -2.21 5.33 -4.47
CA PHE A 313 -1.14 5.06 -5.42
C PHE A 313 -1.67 4.12 -6.49
N ALA A 314 -1.41 4.43 -7.75
CA ALA A 314 -1.57 3.48 -8.84
C ALA A 314 -0.38 2.53 -8.89
N LYS A 315 -0.57 1.33 -9.40
CA LYS A 315 0.54 0.44 -9.74
C LYS A 315 1.34 1.04 -10.90
N LEU A 316 2.63 1.29 -10.70
CA LEU A 316 3.55 1.69 -11.77
C LEU A 316 3.68 0.51 -12.74
N PRO A 317 3.42 0.70 -14.05
CA PRO A 317 3.70 -0.33 -15.04
C PRO A 317 5.17 -0.76 -14.96
N ASN A 318 5.41 -2.06 -14.90
CA ASN A 318 6.75 -2.63 -14.77
C ASN A 318 6.94 -3.67 -15.88
N THR A 319 7.13 -3.20 -17.12
CA THR A 319 7.01 -4.02 -18.32
C THR A 319 8.24 -4.91 -18.54
N THR A 320 8.07 -6.18 -18.88
CA THR A 320 9.20 -7.10 -19.18
C THR A 320 9.97 -6.74 -20.45
N THR A 321 9.57 -5.69 -21.17
CA THR A 321 10.28 -5.13 -22.32
C THR A 321 10.41 -3.62 -22.15
N GLY A 322 11.45 -3.02 -22.73
CA GLY A 322 11.71 -1.59 -22.64
C GLY A 322 12.23 -1.14 -21.26
N ILE A 323 12.04 0.15 -20.98
CA ILE A 323 12.61 0.83 -19.79
C ILE A 323 11.58 1.16 -18.70
N ILE A 324 10.28 1.16 -19.02
CA ILE A 324 9.23 1.53 -18.06
C ILE A 324 9.27 0.61 -16.84
N GLY A 325 9.30 1.19 -15.65
CA GLY A 325 9.40 0.48 -14.37
C GLY A 325 10.56 0.96 -13.49
N GLY A 326 10.82 0.17 -12.44
CA GLY A 326 11.89 0.45 -11.46
C GLY A 326 13.15 -0.37 -11.70
N TRP A 327 14.31 0.24 -11.46
CA TRP A 327 15.62 -0.35 -11.72
C TRP A 327 16.59 0.03 -10.62
N ARG A 328 17.36 -0.92 -10.09
CA ARG A 328 18.35 -0.69 -9.03
C ARG A 328 19.74 -1.14 -9.44
N THR A 329 20.74 -0.35 -9.10
CA THR A 329 22.12 -0.81 -9.01
C THR A 329 22.63 -0.62 -7.58
N THR A 330 23.55 -1.48 -7.16
CA THR A 330 24.21 -1.38 -5.85
C THR A 330 25.71 -1.32 -6.06
N TYR A 331 26.38 -0.41 -5.35
CA TYR A 331 27.82 -0.24 -5.42
C TYR A 331 28.40 0.00 -4.04
N LEU A 332 29.73 -0.10 -3.93
CA LEU A 332 30.46 0.25 -2.71
C LEU A 332 31.01 1.67 -2.89
N ASP A 333 30.50 2.57 -2.08
CA ASP A 333 31.00 3.92 -1.90
C ASP A 333 32.05 3.94 -0.78
N VAL A 334 33.14 4.66 -0.99
CA VAL A 334 34.29 4.67 -0.07
C VAL A 334 33.98 5.34 1.26
N ASP A 335 33.02 6.26 1.29
CA ASP A 335 32.68 7.06 2.46
C ASP A 335 31.43 6.52 3.17
N THR A 336 30.48 6.00 2.39
CA THR A 336 29.15 5.59 2.88
C THR A 336 28.93 4.09 2.88
N GLY A 337 29.87 3.30 2.35
CA GLY A 337 29.78 1.86 2.25
C GLY A 337 28.84 1.42 1.13
N ALA A 338 28.05 0.36 1.34
CA ALA A 338 27.07 -0.05 0.34
C ALA A 338 26.11 1.11 0.03
N SER A 339 25.86 1.37 -1.25
CA SER A 339 24.96 2.40 -1.75
C SER A 339 24.11 1.85 -2.88
N SER A 340 22.89 2.36 -3.01
CA SER A 340 21.95 1.99 -4.07
C SER A 340 21.57 3.21 -4.88
N ILE A 341 21.43 3.03 -6.19
CA ILE A 341 20.74 3.98 -7.06
C ILE A 341 19.52 3.31 -7.65
N ASP A 342 18.36 3.93 -7.46
CA ASP A 342 17.10 3.48 -8.05
C ASP A 342 16.66 4.48 -9.14
N TYR A 343 16.31 3.97 -10.31
CA TYR A 343 15.58 4.71 -11.33
C TYR A 343 14.14 4.22 -11.40
N TYR A 344 13.20 5.14 -11.60
CA TYR A 344 11.80 4.86 -11.89
C TYR A 344 11.41 5.60 -13.16
N PHE A 345 11.17 4.88 -14.26
CA PHE A 345 10.75 5.47 -15.54
C PHE A 345 9.25 5.30 -15.74
N LEU A 346 8.55 6.41 -15.92
CA LEU A 346 7.10 6.47 -16.12
C LEU A 346 6.77 6.59 -17.61
N ALA A 347 5.63 6.00 -18.02
CA ALA A 347 5.21 5.96 -19.43
C ALA A 347 4.93 7.34 -20.05
N ASN A 348 4.74 8.38 -19.23
CA ASN A 348 4.55 9.76 -19.67
C ASN A 348 5.87 10.50 -20.00
N GLY A 349 7.01 9.80 -19.95
CA GLY A 349 8.33 10.38 -20.23
C GLY A 349 8.99 11.07 -19.04
N THR A 350 8.46 10.93 -17.82
CA THR A 350 9.15 11.40 -16.61
C THR A 350 9.97 10.29 -15.96
N TYR A 351 11.07 10.65 -15.31
CA TYR A 351 11.83 9.73 -14.47
C TYR A 351 12.05 10.32 -13.08
N LEU A 352 12.19 9.42 -12.12
CA LEU A 352 12.72 9.72 -10.80
C LEU A 352 14.01 8.92 -10.63
N LEU A 353 14.98 9.51 -9.94
CA LEU A 353 16.18 8.83 -9.49
C LEU A 353 16.34 9.04 -7.99
N THR A 354 16.78 8.01 -7.28
CA THR A 354 17.32 8.17 -5.93
C THR A 354 18.70 7.56 -5.80
N SER A 355 19.48 8.13 -4.89
CA SER A 355 20.72 7.57 -4.39
C SER A 355 20.64 7.55 -2.88
N TYR A 356 20.93 6.42 -2.24
CA TYR A 356 20.92 6.30 -0.79
C TYR A 356 21.79 5.11 -0.33
N PRO A 357 22.42 5.19 0.85
CA PRO A 357 22.98 4.02 1.51
C PRO A 357 21.83 3.15 2.08
N PRO A 358 21.79 1.83 1.84
CA PRO A 358 20.71 0.97 2.26
C PRO A 358 20.75 0.64 3.76
N SER A 359 21.89 0.85 4.43
CA SER A 359 22.09 0.61 5.85
C SER A 359 22.95 1.72 6.45
N CYS A 360 22.32 2.64 7.16
CA CYS A 360 23.02 3.72 7.84
C CYS A 360 22.23 4.16 9.07
N ALA A 361 22.94 4.65 10.09
CA ALA A 361 22.34 5.12 11.33
C ALA A 361 22.31 6.67 11.32
N GLY A 362 21.17 7.26 10.95
CA GLY A 362 20.95 8.72 11.02
C GLY A 362 20.63 9.38 9.67
N ALA A 363 20.91 10.68 9.56
CA ALA A 363 20.73 11.42 8.31
C ALA A 363 21.83 11.02 7.31
N CYS A 364 21.47 10.23 6.32
CA CYS A 364 22.41 9.71 5.36
C CYS A 364 22.43 10.55 4.10
N PRO A 365 23.58 10.70 3.42
CA PRO A 365 23.65 11.39 2.15
C PRO A 365 22.76 10.63 1.18
N SER A 366 21.63 11.25 0.90
CA SER A 366 20.57 10.66 0.12
C SER A 366 20.00 11.75 -0.75
N GLU A 367 19.78 11.38 -2.00
CA GLU A 367 19.41 12.32 -3.04
C GLU A 367 18.21 11.75 -3.78
N ALA A 368 17.28 12.64 -4.11
CA ALA A 368 16.19 12.36 -5.03
C ALA A 368 16.22 13.40 -6.15
N HIS A 369 16.03 12.93 -7.37
CA HIS A 369 16.13 13.72 -8.60
C HIS A 369 14.90 13.37 -9.46
N TYR A 370 14.46 14.32 -10.28
CA TYR A 370 13.41 14.06 -11.26
C TYR A 370 13.60 14.89 -12.52
N GLY A 371 13.12 14.34 -13.63
CA GLY A 371 13.30 14.95 -14.93
C GLY A 371 12.42 14.32 -15.99
N ILE A 372 12.71 14.70 -17.23
CA ILE A 372 12.14 14.08 -18.41
C ILE A 372 13.19 13.21 -19.09
N TYR A 373 12.74 12.12 -19.71
CA TYR A 373 13.59 11.27 -20.51
C TYR A 373 12.99 11.03 -21.89
N THR A 374 13.87 10.75 -22.85
CA THR A 374 13.49 10.18 -24.14
C THR A 374 14.35 8.94 -24.38
N ALA A 375 13.74 7.88 -24.91
CA ALA A 375 14.43 6.63 -25.22
C ALA A 375 14.09 6.20 -26.65
N VAL A 376 15.04 6.30 -27.57
CA VAL A 376 14.87 6.03 -29.00
C VAL A 376 16.12 5.32 -29.52
N ASP A 377 15.94 4.26 -30.30
CA ASP A 377 17.02 3.54 -31.00
C ASP A 377 18.23 3.15 -30.12
N GLY A 378 17.97 2.68 -28.90
CA GLY A 378 19.02 2.26 -27.96
C GLY A 378 19.80 3.43 -27.35
N VAL A 379 19.28 4.64 -27.45
CA VAL A 379 19.82 5.84 -26.82
C VAL A 379 18.78 6.40 -25.86
N ILE A 380 19.22 6.79 -24.66
CA ILE A 380 18.40 7.51 -23.70
C ILE A 380 19.01 8.87 -23.40
N THR A 381 18.19 9.90 -23.44
CA THR A 381 18.56 11.24 -22.99
C THR A 381 17.79 11.55 -21.71
N LEU A 382 18.51 11.94 -20.66
CA LEU A 382 17.98 12.38 -19.37
C LEU A 382 18.14 13.89 -19.26
N GLN A 383 17.08 14.55 -18.80
CA GLN A 383 17.08 15.98 -18.49
C GLN A 383 16.40 16.22 -17.13
N ASP A 384 17.20 16.52 -16.12
CA ASP A 384 16.78 16.93 -14.79
C ASP A 384 15.99 18.24 -14.84
N SER A 385 14.96 18.31 -14.00
CA SER A 385 14.12 19.51 -13.85
C SER A 385 14.86 20.66 -13.15
N ALA A 386 15.92 20.35 -12.39
CA ALA A 386 16.84 21.32 -11.81
C ALA A 386 18.22 21.17 -12.44
N ALA A 387 18.66 22.17 -13.21
CA ALA A 387 19.90 22.14 -13.99
C ALA A 387 21.20 21.95 -13.16
N THR A 388 21.11 22.05 -11.83
CA THR A 388 22.26 21.95 -10.90
C THR A 388 22.52 20.52 -10.40
N GLN A 389 21.72 19.52 -10.80
CA GLN A 389 21.77 18.17 -10.22
C GLN A 389 22.59 17.14 -11.03
N GLY A 390 23.13 17.53 -12.19
CA GLY A 390 24.28 16.84 -12.82
C GLY A 390 24.01 15.49 -13.50
N ARG A 391 22.76 15.04 -13.65
CA ARG A 391 22.42 13.78 -14.37
C ARG A 391 21.98 14.01 -15.82
N ASN A 392 21.99 15.26 -16.28
CA ASN A 392 21.75 15.61 -17.67
C ASN A 392 22.76 14.92 -18.59
N GLY A 393 22.28 14.13 -19.55
CA GLY A 393 23.19 13.39 -20.40
C GLY A 393 22.49 12.52 -21.42
N THR A 394 23.29 12.05 -22.38
CA THR A 394 22.88 11.04 -23.35
C THR A 394 23.70 9.78 -23.13
N TYR A 395 23.01 8.66 -23.04
CA TYR A 395 23.57 7.35 -22.72
C TYR A 395 23.15 6.35 -23.78
N THR A 396 24.04 5.43 -24.14
CA THR A 396 23.61 4.20 -24.81
C THR A 396 22.90 3.33 -23.79
N PHE A 397 21.74 2.81 -24.16
CA PHE A 397 20.85 2.02 -23.34
C PHE A 397 20.56 0.67 -23.99
N SER A 398 20.56 -0.39 -23.19
CA SER A 398 19.97 -1.67 -23.57
C SER A 398 19.20 -2.27 -22.40
N SER A 399 18.14 -3.02 -22.67
CA SER A 399 17.34 -3.70 -21.65
C SER A 399 16.84 -5.03 -22.20
N ASN A 400 17.01 -6.10 -21.42
CA ASN A 400 16.41 -7.41 -21.69
C ASN A 400 15.17 -7.65 -20.81
N GLY A 401 14.65 -6.60 -20.17
CA GLY A 401 13.54 -6.70 -19.22
C GLY A 401 13.95 -7.07 -17.79
N LEU A 402 15.11 -7.68 -17.58
CA LEU A 402 15.59 -8.06 -16.24
C LEU A 402 16.77 -7.19 -15.80
N GLN A 403 17.63 -6.88 -16.76
CA GLN A 403 18.76 -5.99 -16.60
C GLN A 403 18.66 -4.87 -17.63
N MET A 404 19.02 -3.69 -17.17
CA MET A 404 19.23 -2.50 -17.98
C MET A 404 20.71 -2.13 -17.89
N THR A 405 21.31 -1.74 -19.02
CA THR A 405 22.61 -1.09 -19.03
C THR A 405 22.47 0.36 -19.47
N LEU A 406 23.20 1.25 -18.81
CA LEU A 406 23.37 2.66 -19.18
C LEU A 406 24.85 2.94 -19.30
N SER A 407 25.30 3.40 -20.46
CA SER A 407 26.69 3.81 -20.67
C SER A 407 26.72 5.24 -21.17
N PRO A 408 27.37 6.19 -20.46
CA PRO A 408 27.70 7.48 -21.05
C PRO A 408 28.56 7.24 -22.30
N LEU A 409 28.37 8.02 -23.36
CA LEU A 409 29.11 7.84 -24.61
C LEU A 409 30.63 7.84 -24.36
N GLY A 410 31.27 6.67 -24.50
CA GLY A 410 32.72 6.49 -24.29
C GLY A 410 33.18 6.24 -22.84
N SER A 411 32.28 5.91 -21.92
CA SER A 411 32.59 5.68 -20.49
C SER A 411 32.14 4.30 -19.98
N HIS A 412 32.30 4.06 -18.68
CA HIS A 412 31.90 2.84 -17.99
C HIS A 412 30.41 2.55 -18.11
N THR A 413 30.07 1.29 -18.35
CA THR A 413 28.69 0.80 -18.42
C THR A 413 28.18 0.44 -17.02
N TYR A 414 27.11 1.11 -16.60
CA TYR A 414 26.40 0.78 -15.36
C TYR A 414 25.30 -0.23 -15.64
N THR A 415 25.21 -1.27 -14.81
CA THR A 415 24.17 -2.30 -14.90
C THR A 415 23.19 -2.14 -13.75
N TYR A 416 21.90 -2.23 -14.07
CA TYR A 416 20.78 -2.13 -13.15
C TYR A 416 19.91 -3.37 -13.27
N THR A 417 19.40 -3.85 -12.15
CA THR A 417 18.44 -4.97 -12.07
C THR A 417 17.03 -4.41 -11.88
N ARG A 418 16.05 -4.99 -12.55
CA ARG A 418 14.65 -4.58 -12.39
C ARG A 418 14.17 -4.81 -10.94
N LEU A 419 13.52 -3.80 -10.37
CA LEU A 419 12.84 -3.86 -9.08
C LEU A 419 11.48 -4.54 -9.22
N ALA A 420 11.03 -5.25 -8.18
CA ALA A 420 9.71 -5.84 -8.03
C ALA A 420 9.27 -6.73 -9.22
N ARG A 421 9.31 -8.06 -9.05
CA ARG A 421 8.70 -8.98 -10.02
C ARG A 421 7.32 -9.41 -9.56
#